data_AF-A0A6L5PHD2-F1
#
_entry.id   AF-A0A6L5PHD2-F1
#
_cell.length_a   1.000
_cell.length_b   1.000
_cell.length_c   1.000
_cell.angle_alpha   90.00
_cell.angle_beta   90.00
_cell.angle_gamma   90.00
#
_symmetry.space_group_name_H-M   'P 1'
#
loop_
_entity.id
_entity.type
_entity.pdbx_description
1 polymer ?
#
loop_
_entity_poly.entity_id
_entity_poly.type
_entity_poly.pdbx_seq_one_letter_code
_entity_poly.pdbx_strand_id
1 'polypeptide(L)'
;MQFREVQKARPGANGATIAVNKQGAALSIPLALLKEAGFADATPVRILYGEEGRRRCIQLVSDPEGKFRLSPRKAVSLLQAPELTPKAKIDKKQSLAHSEPGGGKIIFDLPAGWDLARKDVLA
;
A
#
# COMPACT_ATOMS: atom_id res chain seq x y z
N MET A 1 -15.30 -20.03 8.13
CA MET A 1 -14.22 -19.48 7.28
C MET A 1 -12.90 -19.82 7.96
N GLN A 2 -12.05 -20.64 7.35
CA GLN A 2 -10.74 -20.98 7.93
C GLN A 2 -9.72 -19.93 7.48
N PHE A 3 -9.19 -19.16 8.42
CA PHE A 3 -8.15 -18.17 8.18
C PHE A 3 -6.81 -18.77 8.58
N ARG A 4 -5.86 -18.79 7.65
CA ARG A 4 -4.47 -19.18 7.93
C ARG A 4 -3.74 -18.00 8.56
N GLU A 5 -2.95 -18.33 9.57
CA GLU A 5 -2.14 -17.41 10.37
C GLU A 5 -1.25 -16.53 9.47
N VAL A 6 -1.43 -15.21 9.55
CA VAL A 6 -0.60 -14.23 8.83
C VAL A 6 0.80 -14.29 9.45
N GLN A 7 1.73 -14.98 8.80
CA GLN A 7 3.14 -14.98 9.18
C GLN A 7 3.64 -13.53 9.17
N LYS A 8 4.17 -13.08 10.32
CA LYS A 8 4.79 -11.76 10.47
C LYS A 8 5.82 -11.53 9.35
N ALA A 9 5.52 -10.61 8.44
CA ALA A 9 6.44 -10.20 7.39
C ALA A 9 7.75 -9.66 8.00
N ARG A 10 8.88 -10.19 7.55
CA ARG A 10 10.22 -9.73 7.95
C ARG A 10 10.44 -8.31 7.42
N PRO A 11 10.92 -7.36 8.22
CA PRO A 11 11.32 -6.05 7.73
C PRO A 11 12.65 -6.18 6.97
N GLY A 12 12.58 -6.61 5.70
CA GLY A 12 13.72 -6.64 4.79
C GLY A 12 13.89 -5.30 4.07
N ALA A 13 15.13 -5.00 3.65
CA ALA A 13 15.52 -3.78 2.93
C ALA A 13 14.79 -3.53 1.57
N ASN A 14 13.89 -4.44 1.18
CA ASN A 14 13.03 -4.38 0.00
C ASN A 14 11.54 -4.24 0.37
N GLY A 15 11.23 -3.56 1.47
CA GLY A 15 9.85 -3.31 1.90
C GLY A 15 9.21 -2.12 1.19
N ALA A 16 7.90 -2.16 1.01
CA ALA A 16 7.13 -0.97 0.64
C ALA A 16 7.19 0.08 1.76
N THR A 17 7.05 1.34 1.39
CA THR A 17 7.17 2.46 2.34
C THR A 17 6.16 3.53 2.02
N ILE A 18 5.63 4.20 3.03
CA ILE A 18 4.69 5.31 2.89
C ILE A 18 5.29 6.59 3.47
N ALA A 19 5.02 7.72 2.82
CA ALA A 19 5.44 9.04 3.26
C ALA A 19 4.41 10.09 2.85
N VAL A 20 4.34 11.21 3.56
CA VAL A 20 3.57 12.39 3.14
C VAL A 20 4.50 13.37 2.43
N ASN A 21 4.09 13.89 1.29
CA ASN A 21 4.76 14.95 0.55
C ASN A 21 3.80 16.13 0.30
N LYS A 22 4.22 17.14 -0.46
CA LYS A 22 3.39 18.33 -0.76
C LYS A 22 2.07 18.03 -1.50
N GLN A 23 1.97 16.89 -2.17
CA GLN A 23 0.82 16.41 -2.94
C GLN A 23 -0.06 15.43 -2.14
N GLY A 24 0.34 15.04 -0.93
CA GLY A 24 -0.36 14.07 -0.08
C GLY A 24 0.48 12.83 0.22
N ALA A 25 -0.17 11.74 0.60
CA ALA A 25 0.52 10.47 0.83
C ALA A 25 1.01 9.84 -0.48
N ALA A 26 2.23 9.32 -0.42
CA ALA A 26 2.90 8.58 -1.47
C ALA A 26 3.36 7.24 -0.93
N LEU A 27 3.01 6.19 -1.64
CA LEU A 27 3.46 4.83 -1.38
C LEU A 27 4.56 4.47 -2.39
N SER A 28 5.71 4.03 -1.90
CA SER A 28 6.82 3.54 -2.70
C SER A 28 6.90 2.02 -2.55
N ILE A 29 6.66 1.29 -3.63
CA ILE A 29 6.60 -0.17 -3.66
C ILE A 29 7.74 -0.71 -4.53
N PRO A 30 8.59 -1.62 -4.06
CA PRO A 30 9.61 -2.22 -4.91
C PRO A 30 9.04 -2.92 -6.13
N LEU A 31 9.69 -2.76 -7.29
CA LEU A 31 9.22 -3.38 -8.53
C LEU A 31 9.23 -4.91 -8.45
N ALA A 32 10.18 -5.49 -7.72
CA ALA A 32 10.21 -6.94 -7.47
C ALA A 32 8.93 -7.42 -6.79
N LEU A 33 8.47 -6.70 -5.76
CA LEU A 33 7.26 -7.03 -5.02
C LEU A 33 6.00 -6.93 -5.90
N LEU A 34 5.93 -5.90 -6.76
CA LEU A 34 4.83 -5.76 -7.72
C LEU A 34 4.79 -6.89 -8.74
N LYS A 35 5.96 -7.31 -9.24
CA LYS A 35 6.09 -8.44 -10.17
C LYS A 35 5.69 -9.76 -9.53
N GLU A 36 6.13 -10.01 -8.30
CA GLU A 36 5.73 -11.19 -7.52
C GLU A 36 4.21 -11.25 -7.32
N ALA A 37 3.58 -10.10 -7.14
CA ALA A 37 2.12 -10.02 -7.02
C ALA A 37 1.36 -10.10 -8.34
N GLY A 38 2.07 -10.10 -9.48
CA GLY A 38 1.47 -10.16 -10.82
C GLY A 38 0.93 -8.82 -11.35
N PHE A 39 1.42 -7.68 -10.84
CA PHE A 39 1.10 -6.38 -11.43
C PHE A 39 1.91 -6.20 -12.72
N ALA A 40 1.23 -5.86 -13.82
CA ALA A 40 1.91 -5.44 -15.05
C ALA A 40 2.45 -4.00 -14.90
N ASP A 41 3.42 -3.64 -15.74
CA ASP A 41 3.99 -2.29 -15.73
C ASP A 41 2.92 -1.23 -16.04
N ALA A 42 2.89 -0.15 -15.25
CA ALA A 42 1.93 0.95 -15.38
C ALA A 42 0.44 0.57 -15.25
N THR A 43 0.13 -0.57 -14.63
CA THR A 43 -1.26 -1.00 -14.41
C THR A 43 -2.01 0.00 -13.53
N PRO A 44 -3.24 0.42 -13.92
CA PRO A 44 -4.12 1.10 -13.01
C PRO A 44 -4.44 0.20 -11.82
N VAL A 45 -4.61 0.80 -10.65
CA VAL A 45 -4.79 0.08 -9.41
C VAL A 45 -5.91 0.70 -8.60
N ARG A 46 -6.60 -0.16 -7.87
CA ARG A 46 -7.58 0.23 -6.86
C ARG A 46 -6.97 0.03 -5.48
N ILE A 47 -7.26 0.99 -4.59
CA ILE A 47 -6.84 0.93 -3.20
C ILE A 47 -8.09 0.73 -2.36
N LEU A 48 -8.14 -0.36 -1.61
CA LEU A 48 -9.19 -0.65 -0.64
C LEU A 48 -8.62 -0.43 0.76
N TYR A 49 -9.43 0.11 1.66
CA TYR A 49 -9.08 0.25 3.07
C TYR A 49 -9.78 -0.82 3.89
N GLY A 50 -9.05 -1.46 4.81
CA GLY A 50 -9.56 -2.47 5.72
C GLY A 50 -9.11 -2.22 7.15
N GLU A 51 -9.96 -2.60 8.10
CA GLU A 51 -9.63 -2.63 9.52
C GLU A 51 -9.85 -4.06 10.04
N GLU A 52 -8.80 -4.65 10.62
CA GLU A 52 -8.87 -5.97 11.26
C GLU A 52 -8.49 -5.82 12.73
N GLY A 53 -9.51 -5.71 13.58
CA GLY A 53 -9.35 -5.42 15.00
C GLY A 53 -8.67 -4.05 15.21
N ARG A 54 -7.42 -4.05 15.71
CA ARG A 54 -6.62 -2.82 15.89
C ARG A 54 -5.69 -2.53 14.71
N ARG A 55 -5.58 -3.45 13.75
CA ARG A 55 -4.73 -3.30 12.57
C ARG A 55 -5.51 -2.58 11.48
N ARG A 56 -4.82 -1.67 10.82
CA ARG A 56 -5.33 -0.93 9.67
C ARG A 56 -4.50 -1.38 8.49
N CYS A 57 -5.13 -1.72 7.39
CA CYS A 57 -4.44 -2.18 6.21
C CYS A 57 -5.04 -1.53 4.97
N ILE A 58 -4.23 -1.47 3.92
CA ILE A 58 -4.68 -1.11 2.59
C ILE A 58 -4.40 -2.28 1.67
N GLN A 59 -5.36 -2.62 0.83
CA GLN A 59 -5.18 -3.62 -0.21
C GLN A 59 -5.02 -2.90 -1.54
N LEU A 60 -3.89 -3.13 -2.18
CA LEU A 60 -3.66 -2.74 -3.56
C LEU A 60 -4.14 -3.87 -4.47
N VAL A 61 -5.00 -3.54 -5.44
CA VAL A 61 -5.52 -4.50 -6.42
C VAL A 61 -5.24 -3.97 -7.82
N SER A 62 -4.69 -4.84 -8.67
CA SER A 62 -4.56 -4.59 -10.10
C SER A 62 -5.95 -4.58 -10.73
N ASP A 63 -6.39 -3.41 -11.18
CA ASP A 63 -7.74 -3.19 -11.67
C ASP A 63 -7.67 -2.24 -12.88
N PRO A 64 -8.04 -2.66 -14.09
CA PRO A 64 -8.05 -1.79 -15.27
C PRO A 64 -8.88 -0.52 -15.11
N GLU A 65 -9.92 -0.55 -14.27
CA GLU A 65 -10.78 0.59 -13.95
C GLU A 65 -10.29 1.36 -12.70
N GLY A 66 -9.12 1.00 -12.18
CA GLY A 66 -8.50 1.60 -11.03
C GLY A 66 -8.22 3.10 -11.22
N LYS A 67 -8.58 3.89 -10.21
CA LYS A 67 -8.38 5.35 -10.21
C LYS A 67 -6.91 5.77 -10.03
N PHE A 68 -6.10 4.89 -9.44
CA PHE A 68 -4.70 5.19 -9.14
C PHE A 68 -3.79 4.56 -10.18
N ARG A 69 -2.61 5.16 -10.39
CA ARG A 69 -1.61 4.62 -11.31
C ARG A 69 -0.26 4.48 -10.63
N LEU A 70 0.36 3.33 -10.86
CA LEU A 70 1.73 3.05 -10.47
C LEU A 70 2.69 3.70 -11.46
N SER A 71 3.55 4.58 -10.95
CA SER A 71 4.58 5.28 -11.72
C SER A 71 5.96 4.66 -11.45
N PRO A 72 6.51 3.85 -12.37
CA PRO A 72 7.81 3.22 -12.17
C PRO A 72 8.94 4.25 -12.10
N ARG A 73 9.85 4.05 -11.13
CA ARG A 73 11.02 4.89 -10.81
C ARG A 73 12.20 4.00 -10.44
N LYS A 74 13.07 3.71 -11.42
CA LYS A 74 14.26 2.87 -11.26
C LYS A 74 13.92 1.51 -10.64
N ALA A 75 14.10 1.33 -9.32
CA ALA A 75 13.89 0.08 -8.60
C ALA A 75 12.54 0.00 -7.85
N VAL A 76 11.79 1.10 -7.77
CA VAL A 76 10.49 1.18 -7.09
C VAL A 76 9.43 1.72 -8.03
N SER A 77 8.16 1.50 -7.72
CA SER A 77 7.03 2.21 -8.30
C SER A 77 6.41 3.12 -7.25
N LEU A 78 6.08 4.34 -7.66
CA LEU A 78 5.42 5.32 -6.81
C LEU A 78 3.92 5.33 -7.09
N LEU A 79 3.14 5.32 -6.03
CA LEU A 79 1.69 5.50 -6.04
C LEU A 79 1.37 6.76 -5.24
N GLN A 80 0.91 7.80 -5.92
CA GLN A 80 0.41 9.01 -5.26
C GLN A 80 -1.07 8.77 -4.95
N ALA A 81 -1.43 8.85 -3.67
CA ALA A 81 -2.79 8.64 -3.19
C ALA A 81 -3.06 9.62 -2.04
N PRO A 82 -3.51 10.85 -2.32
CA PRO A 82 -3.81 11.86 -1.31
C PRO A 82 -4.85 11.40 -0.27
N GLU A 83 -5.70 10.44 -0.62
CA GLU A 83 -6.70 9.81 0.24
C GLU A 83 -6.03 9.00 1.38
N LEU A 84 -4.81 8.51 1.14
CA LEU A 84 -4.00 7.84 2.15
C LEU A 84 -3.30 8.82 3.11
N THR A 85 -3.55 10.13 3.01
CA THR A 85 -2.92 11.11 3.91
C THR A 85 -3.44 10.92 5.35
N PRO A 86 -2.55 10.80 6.35
CA PRO A 86 -2.96 10.65 7.73
C PRO A 86 -3.54 11.96 8.27
N LYS A 87 -4.46 11.87 9.24
CA LYS A 87 -4.99 13.04 9.98
C LYS A 87 -3.89 13.74 10.78
N ALA A 88 -3.04 12.95 11.42
CA ALA A 88 -1.91 13.46 12.17
C ALA A 88 -0.73 13.73 11.24
N LYS A 89 0.02 14.80 11.50
CA LYS A 89 1.24 15.09 10.76
C LYS A 89 2.27 13.99 11.00
N ILE A 90 2.77 13.38 9.93
CA ILE A 90 3.85 12.40 9.97
C ILE A 90 5.01 12.93 9.14
N ASP A 91 6.10 13.31 9.82
CA ASP A 91 7.27 13.92 9.19
C ASP A 91 8.30 12.90 8.68
N LYS A 92 8.08 11.60 8.90
CA LYS A 92 9.03 10.54 8.56
C LYS A 92 8.42 9.51 7.62
N LYS A 93 9.21 9.08 6.65
CA LYS A 93 8.95 7.89 5.84
C LYS A 93 8.86 6.66 6.75
N GLN A 94 7.83 5.84 6.57
CA GLN A 94 7.60 4.63 7.37
C GLN A 94 7.59 3.39 6.47
N SER A 95 8.21 2.31 6.94
CA SER A 95 8.13 1.02 6.27
C SER A 95 6.79 0.37 6.54
N LEU A 96 6.26 -0.31 5.53
CA LEU A 96 5.04 -1.09 5.59
C LEU A 96 5.39 -2.57 5.62
N ALA A 97 4.76 -3.30 6.53
CA ALA A 97 4.65 -4.75 6.39
C ALA A 97 3.64 -5.05 5.28
N HIS A 98 3.78 -6.19 4.61
CA HIS A 98 2.84 -6.62 3.59
C HIS A 98 2.54 -8.11 3.70
N SER A 99 1.37 -8.51 3.18
CA SER A 99 1.01 -9.93 3.03
C SER A 99 1.86 -10.61 1.96
N GLU A 100 1.74 -11.93 1.85
CA GLU A 100 2.27 -12.66 0.69
C GLU A 100 1.70 -12.03 -0.61
N PRO A 101 2.58 -11.62 -1.55
CA PRO A 101 2.16 -11.08 -2.83
C PRO A 101 1.57 -12.17 -3.72
N GLY A 102 0.47 -11.90 -4.43
CA GLY A 102 -0.06 -12.83 -5.42
C GLY A 102 -1.46 -12.50 -5.91
N GLY A 103 -1.84 -13.07 -7.07
CA GLY A 103 -3.19 -12.95 -7.62
C GLY A 103 -3.63 -11.53 -7.95
N GLY A 104 -2.69 -10.66 -8.34
CA GLY A 104 -2.97 -9.27 -8.68
C GLY A 104 -3.27 -8.38 -7.47
N LYS A 105 -2.89 -8.81 -6.25
CA LYS A 105 -3.12 -8.05 -5.02
C LYS A 105 -1.97 -8.13 -4.04
N ILE A 106 -1.81 -7.06 -3.25
CA ILE A 106 -0.90 -6.98 -2.09
C ILE A 106 -1.62 -6.22 -0.98
N ILE A 107 -1.59 -6.75 0.24
CA ILE A 107 -2.09 -6.04 1.42
C ILE A 107 -0.90 -5.42 2.14
N PHE A 108 -0.98 -4.15 2.50
CA PHE A 108 0.00 -3.44 3.31
C PHE A 108 -0.59 -3.05 4.66
N ASP A 109 0.12 -3.36 5.73
CA ASP A 109 -0.25 -2.92 7.07
C ASP A 109 0.16 -1.46 7.26
N LEU A 110 -0.82 -0.61 7.56
CA LEU A 110 -0.58 0.78 7.90
C LEU A 110 0.03 0.89 9.31
N PRO A 111 1.02 1.79 9.50
CA PRO A 111 1.61 2.02 10.81
C PRO A 111 0.57 2.53 11.81
N ALA A 112 0.75 2.24 13.10
CA ALA A 112 -0.22 2.61 14.14
C ALA A 112 -0.51 4.14 14.22
N GLY A 113 0.41 4.99 13.79
CA GLY A 113 0.19 6.45 13.72
C GLY A 113 -0.60 6.91 12.48
N TRP A 114 -0.80 6.03 11.51
CA TRP A 114 -1.34 6.35 10.19
C TRP A 114 -2.86 6.19 10.15
N ASP A 115 -3.59 7.06 10.86
CA ASP A 115 -5.05 7.14 10.77
C ASP A 115 -5.44 8.02 9.57
N LEU A 116 -6.11 7.45 8.58
CA LEU A 116 -6.43 8.13 7.33
C LEU A 116 -7.42 9.28 7.55
N ALA A 117 -7.18 10.41 6.88
CA ALA A 117 -8.07 11.57 6.91
C ALA A 117 -9.40 11.32 6.20
N ARG A 118 -9.39 10.48 5.15
CA ARG A 118 -10.55 10.20 4.31
C ARG A 118 -10.68 8.71 4.04
N LYS A 119 -11.23 7.99 5.02
CA LYS A 119 -11.49 6.53 4.91
C LYS A 119 -12.63 6.23 3.93
N ASP A 120 -13.58 7.15 3.82
CA ASP A 120 -14.79 7.10 3.00
C ASP A 120 -14.53 7.11 1.48
N VAL A 121 -13.34 7.54 1.05
CA VAL A 121 -13.00 7.65 -0.38
C VAL A 121 -12.37 6.36 -0.93
N LEU A 122 -11.98 5.44 -0.05
CA LEU A 122 -11.32 4.17 -0.40
C LEU A 122 -12.35 3.05 -0.33
N ALA A 123 -12.95 2.72 -1.47
CA ALA A 123 -14.00 1.71 -1.62
C ALA A 123 -13.71 0.78 -2.79
#